data_AF-A0A2T4JYR6-F1
#
_entry.id   AF-A0A2T4JYR6-F1
#
_cell.length_a   1.000
_cell.length_b   1.000
_cell.length_c   1.000
_cell.angle_alpha   90.00
_cell.angle_beta   90.00
_cell.angle_gamma   90.00
#
_symmetry.space_group_name_H-M   'P 1'
#
loop_
_entity.id
_entity.type
_entity.pdbx_description
1 polymer ?
#
loop_
_entity_poly.entity_id
_entity_poly.type
_entity_poly.pdbx_seq_one_letter_code
_entity_poly.pdbx_strand_id
1 'polypeptide(L)'
;MLTLTSPVETRLHRLPAGLKLALLALAAIGLALLPLGGLVLAAAAVVALYLAQGTVFAAHGLRMLRPLWPFLLVLLVWHVFTADLPRGLEVALRLLTAVALANLVTMTTRLEDLISVVERLAAPLARFGLSPRVLAVSIALVIRFVPVFLLRVNQLAEAWRARSRGRANWRIVVPVALTALDDADHVAEALRARGGL
;
A
#
# COMPACT_ATOMS: atom_id res chain seq x y z
N MET A 1 7.31 8.45 17.26
CA MET A 1 7.79 8.92 15.95
C MET A 1 7.45 7.87 14.91
N LEU A 2 6.34 8.04 14.19
CA LEU A 2 5.87 7.12 13.15
C LEU A 2 6.47 7.55 11.79
N THR A 3 7.78 7.42 11.63
CA THR A 3 8.39 7.51 10.31
C THR A 3 8.44 6.10 9.72
N LEU A 4 7.30 5.63 9.21
CA LEU A 4 7.25 4.52 8.24
C LEU A 4 7.58 5.03 6.83
N THR A 5 8.41 6.06 6.74
CA THR A 5 8.99 6.57 5.50
C THR A 5 10.50 6.39 5.60
N SER A 6 11.09 5.83 4.54
CA SER A 6 12.52 5.63 4.38
C SER A 6 13.32 6.86 4.88
N PRO A 7 14.40 6.67 5.66
CA PRO A 7 15.25 7.75 6.17
C PRO A 7 16.03 8.51 5.09
N VAL A 8 15.91 8.11 3.82
CA VAL A 8 16.59 8.72 2.68
C VAL A 8 15.57 9.31 1.72
N GLU A 9 15.62 10.64 1.56
CA GLU A 9 14.91 11.34 0.50
C GLU A 9 15.54 11.03 -0.86
N THR A 10 14.84 10.26 -1.69
CA THR A 10 15.24 9.98 -3.08
C THR A 10 14.49 10.91 -4.05
N ARG A 11 15.09 11.21 -5.20
CA ARG A 11 14.49 12.11 -6.23
C ARG A 11 13.11 11.64 -6.72
N LEU A 12 12.80 10.34 -6.61
CA LEU A 12 11.48 9.80 -6.91
C LEU A 12 10.39 10.28 -5.96
N HIS A 13 10.73 10.82 -4.80
CA HIS A 13 9.75 11.32 -3.83
C HIS A 13 9.01 12.58 -4.30
N ARG A 14 9.56 13.28 -5.30
CA ARG A 14 9.01 14.52 -5.84
C ARG A 14 7.95 14.30 -6.93
N LEU A 15 7.77 13.06 -7.39
CA LEU A 15 6.75 12.74 -8.40
C LEU A 15 5.40 12.49 -7.73
N PRO A 16 4.30 13.08 -8.26
CA PRO A 16 2.97 12.93 -7.67
C PRO A 16 2.57 11.45 -7.66
N ALA A 17 2.05 10.98 -6.53
CA ALA A 17 1.64 9.58 -6.35
C ALA A 17 0.65 9.11 -7.42
N GLY A 18 -0.23 10.00 -7.90
CA GLY A 18 -1.17 9.69 -8.99
C GLY A 18 -0.47 9.30 -10.29
N LEU A 19 0.65 9.96 -10.64
CA LEU A 19 1.41 9.64 -11.85
C LEU A 19 2.19 8.34 -11.67
N LYS A 20 2.73 8.06 -10.47
CA LYS A 20 3.37 6.77 -10.18
C LYS A 20 2.38 5.61 -10.29
N LEU A 21 1.17 5.77 -9.75
CA LEU A 21 0.13 4.74 -9.81
C LEU A 21 -0.40 4.56 -11.23
N ALA A 22 -0.57 5.65 -12.00
CA ALA A 22 -0.93 5.57 -13.41
C ALA A 22 0.17 4.87 -14.24
N LEU A 23 1.44 5.22 -14.00
CA LEU A 23 2.59 4.60 -14.67
C LEU A 23 2.71 3.12 -14.29
N LEU A 24 2.45 2.76 -13.03
CA LEU A 24 2.37 1.37 -12.58
C LEU A 24 1.26 0.61 -13.29
N ALA A 25 0.06 1.20 -13.40
CA ALA A 25 -1.06 0.58 -14.10
C ALA A 25 -0.76 0.39 -15.59
N LEU A 26 -0.20 1.41 -16.26
CA LEU A 26 0.23 1.33 -17.65
C LEU A 26 1.35 0.30 -17.84
N ALA A 27 2.31 0.23 -16.93
CA ALA A 27 3.39 -0.75 -16.98
C ALA A 27 2.87 -2.17 -16.75
N ALA A 28 1.90 -2.37 -15.84
CA ALA A 28 1.25 -3.67 -15.64
C ALA A 28 0.50 -4.13 -16.90
N ILE A 29 -0.23 -3.23 -17.56
CA ILE A 29 -0.90 -3.50 -18.84
C ILE A 29 0.14 -3.79 -19.94
N GLY A 30 1.20 -2.99 -20.02
CA GLY A 30 2.28 -3.19 -20.99
C GLY A 30 2.97 -4.54 -20.80
N LEU A 31 3.33 -4.89 -19.56
CA LEU A 31 3.88 -6.21 -19.22
C LEU A 31 2.95 -7.35 -19.64
N ALA A 32 1.63 -7.16 -19.59
CA ALA A 32 0.67 -8.17 -20.01
C ALA A 32 0.67 -8.46 -21.52
N LEU A 33 1.16 -7.51 -22.33
CA LEU A 33 1.21 -7.59 -23.79
C LEU A 33 2.59 -7.95 -24.33
N LEU A 34 3.63 -7.92 -23.49
CA LEU A 34 5.01 -8.15 -23.92
C LEU A 34 5.32 -9.65 -24.09
N PRO A 35 5.99 -10.03 -25.19
CA PRO A 35 6.56 -11.37 -25.34
C PRO A 35 7.78 -11.55 -24.43
N LEU A 36 8.28 -12.78 -24.32
CA LEU A 36 9.37 -13.15 -23.42
C LEU A 36 10.61 -12.23 -23.52
N GLY A 37 11.05 -11.88 -24.74
CA GLY A 37 12.19 -10.97 -24.94
C GLY A 37 11.95 -9.56 -24.38
N GLY A 38 10.71 -9.05 -24.51
CA GLY A 38 10.31 -7.77 -23.94
C GLY A 38 10.22 -7.82 -22.41
N LEU A 39 9.79 -8.95 -21.84
CA LEU A 39 9.76 -9.15 -20.39
C LEU A 39 11.17 -9.15 -19.77
N VAL A 40 12.16 -9.75 -20.44
CA VAL A 40 13.55 -9.73 -19.97
C VAL A 40 14.09 -8.30 -19.93
N LEU A 41 13.83 -7.50 -20.98
CA LEU A 41 14.22 -6.09 -21.00
C LEU A 41 13.51 -5.28 -19.91
N ALA A 42 12.21 -5.52 -19.70
CA ALA A 42 11.45 -4.86 -18.64
C ALA A 42 11.97 -5.24 -17.25
N ALA A 43 12.28 -6.51 -17.01
CA ALA A 43 12.89 -6.98 -15.77
C ALA A 43 14.25 -6.33 -15.53
N ALA A 44 15.10 -6.24 -16.56
CA ALA A 44 16.39 -5.55 -16.48
C ALA A 44 16.24 -4.06 -16.15
N ALA A 45 15.26 -3.39 -16.77
CA ALA A 45 14.95 -1.99 -16.47
C ALA A 45 14.50 -1.80 -15.01
N VAL A 46 13.65 -2.69 -14.48
CA VAL A 46 13.23 -2.65 -13.07
C VAL A 46 14.43 -2.86 -12.14
N VAL A 47 15.31 -3.82 -12.43
CA VAL A 47 16.54 -4.03 -11.65
C VAL A 47 17.44 -2.79 -11.69
N ALA A 48 17.62 -2.16 -12.85
CA ALA A 48 18.39 -0.93 -12.99
C ALA A 48 17.78 0.22 -12.16
N LEU A 49 16.46 0.36 -12.13
CA LEU A 49 15.77 1.35 -11.28
C LEU A 49 16.01 1.09 -9.79
N TYR A 50 15.96 -0.17 -9.36
CA TYR A 50 16.27 -0.55 -7.97
C TYR A 50 17.72 -0.22 -7.60
N LEU A 51 18.67 -0.52 -8.47
CA LEU A 51 20.09 -0.23 -8.25
C LEU A 51 20.38 1.27 -8.26
N ALA A 52 19.71 2.05 -9.13
CA ALA A 52 19.81 3.50 -9.17
C ALA A 52 19.32 4.18 -7.88
N GLN A 53 18.46 3.52 -7.11
CA GLN A 53 17.93 4.03 -5.84
C GLN A 53 18.77 3.59 -4.61
N GLY A 54 19.81 2.76 -4.82
CA GLY A 54 20.75 2.32 -3.79
C GLY A 54 20.65 0.83 -3.45
N THR A 55 21.78 0.25 -3.04
CA THR A 55 21.92 -1.19 -2.75
C THR A 55 21.11 -1.66 -1.54
N VAL A 56 20.95 -0.82 -0.53
CA VAL A 56 20.11 -1.10 0.66
C VAL A 56 18.63 -1.18 0.27
N PHE A 57 18.19 -0.33 -0.65
CA PHE A 57 16.82 -0.33 -1.17
C PHE A 57 16.55 -1.58 -2.02
N ALA A 58 17.51 -1.96 -2.88
CA ALA A 58 17.46 -3.21 -3.64
C ALA A 58 17.40 -4.46 -2.75
N ALA A 59 18.20 -4.51 -1.68
CA ALA A 59 18.16 -5.63 -0.73
C ALA A 59 16.81 -5.74 -0.01
N HIS A 60 16.17 -4.61 0.35
CA HIS A 60 14.83 -4.61 0.90
C HIS A 60 13.77 -5.09 -0.09
N GLY A 61 13.82 -4.62 -1.35
CA GLY A 61 12.94 -5.08 -2.41
C GLY A 61 13.02 -6.60 -2.63
N LEU A 62 14.24 -7.15 -2.62
CA LEU A 62 14.47 -8.58 -2.77
C LEU A 62 13.90 -9.40 -1.60
N ARG A 63 13.94 -8.86 -0.37
CA ARG A 63 13.31 -9.51 0.80
C ARG A 63 11.79 -9.54 0.68
N MET A 64 11.16 -8.52 0.10
CA MET A 64 9.71 -8.50 -0.15
C MET A 64 9.27 -9.47 -1.25
N LEU A 65 10.20 -9.95 -2.09
CA LEU A 65 9.93 -11.00 -3.08
C LEU A 65 10.02 -12.42 -2.50
N ARG A 66 10.57 -12.61 -1.30
CA ARG A 66 10.68 -13.95 -0.66
C ARG A 66 9.34 -14.68 -0.52
N PRO A 67 8.22 -14.04 -0.14
CA PRO A 67 6.92 -14.70 -0.05
C PRO A 67 6.39 -15.23 -1.39
N LEU A 68 6.88 -14.73 -2.53
CA LEU A 68 6.49 -15.20 -3.86
C LEU A 68 7.19 -16.49 -4.28
N TRP A 69 8.31 -16.84 -3.65
CA TRP A 69 9.09 -18.03 -4.00
C TRP A 69 8.27 -19.33 -3.99
N PRO A 70 7.47 -19.65 -2.94
CA PRO A 70 6.64 -20.86 -2.97
C PRO A 70 5.62 -20.85 -4.12
N PHE A 71 5.06 -19.69 -4.47
CA PHE A 71 4.11 -19.57 -5.58
C PHE A 71 4.79 -19.80 -6.94
N LEU A 72 5.96 -19.21 -7.15
CA LEU A 72 6.76 -19.40 -8.37
C LEU A 72 7.21 -20.86 -8.52
N LEU A 73 7.56 -21.51 -7.41
CA LEU A 73 7.95 -22.92 -7.41
C LEU A 73 6.79 -23.81 -7.85
N VAL A 74 5.60 -23.63 -7.28
CA VAL A 74 4.40 -24.38 -7.69
C VAL A 74 4.07 -24.15 -9.16
N LEU A 75 4.14 -22.88 -9.62
CA LEU A 75 3.88 -22.52 -11.01
C LEU A 75 4.85 -23.19 -11.98
N LEU A 76 6.15 -23.19 -11.67
CA LEU A 76 7.18 -23.79 -12.52
C LEU A 76 7.06 -25.31 -12.54
N VAL A 77 6.85 -25.94 -11.38
CA VAL A 77 6.62 -27.39 -11.29
C VAL A 77 5.43 -27.79 -12.13
N TRP A 78 4.32 -27.05 -12.04
CA TRP A 78 3.14 -27.28 -12.87
C TRP A 78 3.44 -27.21 -14.36
N HIS A 79 4.15 -26.17 -14.83
CA HIS A 79 4.48 -26.01 -16.25
C HIS A 79 5.49 -27.03 -16.77
N VAL A 80 6.36 -27.56 -15.90
CA VAL A 80 7.22 -28.72 -16.23
C VAL A 80 6.36 -29.95 -16.49
N PHE A 81 5.34 -30.21 -15.68
CA PHE A 81 4.40 -31.32 -15.90
C PHE A 81 3.58 -31.17 -17.19
N THR A 82 3.22 -29.94 -17.57
CA THR A 82 2.45 -29.66 -18.81
C THR A 82 3.32 -29.59 -20.08
N ALA A 83 4.65 -29.80 -19.97
CA ALA A 83 5.62 -29.66 -21.06
C ALA A 83 5.63 -28.26 -21.75
N ASP A 84 5.08 -27.24 -21.09
CA ASP A 84 4.92 -25.87 -21.59
C ASP A 84 5.86 -24.91 -20.85
N LEU A 85 7.15 -25.28 -20.80
CA LEU A 85 8.20 -24.52 -20.11
C LEU A 85 8.32 -23.04 -20.55
N PRO A 86 8.23 -22.68 -21.85
CA PRO A 86 8.36 -21.27 -22.26
C PRO A 86 7.23 -20.40 -21.71
N ARG A 87 5.99 -20.91 -21.65
CA ARG A 87 4.84 -20.21 -21.04
C ARG A 87 5.01 -20.06 -19.53
N GLY A 88 5.49 -21.11 -18.87
CA GLY A 88 5.77 -21.05 -17.43
C GLY A 88 6.79 -19.98 -17.06
N LEU A 89 7.86 -19.87 -17.87
CA LEU A 89 8.88 -18.84 -17.68
C LEU A 89 8.33 -17.43 -17.95
N GLU A 90 7.50 -17.26 -18.98
CA GLU A 90 6.84 -15.99 -19.29
C GLU A 90 5.98 -15.49 -18.13
N VAL A 91 5.13 -16.36 -17.59
CA VAL A 91 4.24 -16.04 -16.46
C VAL A 91 5.04 -15.75 -15.20
N ALA A 92 6.06 -16.56 -14.90
CA ALA A 92 6.93 -16.38 -13.74
C ALA A 92 7.67 -15.04 -13.80
N LEU A 93 8.27 -14.72 -14.95
CA LEU A 93 9.01 -13.48 -15.14
C LEU A 93 8.07 -12.27 -15.07
N ARG A 94 6.90 -12.34 -15.70
CA ARG A 94 5.89 -11.27 -15.66
C ARG A 94 5.42 -10.99 -14.24
N LEU A 95 5.11 -12.02 -13.46
CA LEU A 95 4.76 -11.89 -12.05
C LEU A 95 5.89 -11.25 -11.25
N LEU A 96 7.11 -11.73 -11.42
CA LEU A 96 8.28 -11.21 -10.70
C LEU A 96 8.50 -9.72 -11.02
N THR A 97 8.46 -9.33 -12.30
CA THR A 97 8.64 -7.94 -12.73
C THR A 97 7.50 -7.04 -12.25
N ALA A 98 6.25 -7.49 -12.36
CA ALA A 98 5.09 -6.71 -11.92
C ALA A 98 5.10 -6.49 -10.40
N VAL A 99 5.40 -7.52 -9.60
CA VAL A 99 5.45 -7.38 -8.15
C VAL A 99 6.68 -6.57 -7.71
N ALA A 100 7.83 -6.74 -8.37
CA ALA A 100 8.99 -5.88 -8.11
C ALA A 100 8.65 -4.40 -8.40
N LEU A 101 7.99 -4.11 -9.51
CA LEU A 101 7.58 -2.74 -9.84
C LEU A 101 6.54 -2.20 -8.83
N ALA A 102 5.58 -3.03 -8.41
CA ALA A 102 4.61 -2.65 -7.39
C ALA A 102 5.29 -2.35 -6.05
N ASN A 103 6.19 -3.21 -5.59
CA ASN A 103 6.96 -3.00 -4.36
C ASN A 103 7.80 -1.72 -4.42
N LEU A 104 8.42 -1.42 -5.57
CA LEU A 104 9.14 -0.16 -5.79
C LEU A 104 8.22 1.04 -5.56
N VAL A 105 7.01 1.01 -6.11
CA VAL A 105 6.02 2.09 -5.93
C VAL A 105 5.55 2.17 -4.48
N THR A 106 5.25 1.04 -3.84
CA THR A 106 4.83 0.99 -2.43
C THR A 106 5.89 1.57 -1.50
N MET A 107 7.16 1.23 -1.72
CA MET A 107 8.28 1.73 -0.90
C MET A 107 8.62 3.20 -1.16
N THR A 108 8.23 3.75 -2.33
CA THR A 108 8.55 5.14 -2.73
C THR A 108 7.37 6.11 -2.59
N THR A 109 6.22 5.65 -2.10
CA THR A 109 4.99 6.44 -1.95
C THR A 109 4.63 6.55 -0.47
N ARG A 110 4.42 7.78 0.05
CA ARG A 110 3.94 7.95 1.43
C ARG A 110 2.47 7.56 1.51
N LEU A 111 2.06 7.10 2.70
CA LEU A 111 0.66 6.78 2.98
C LEU A 111 -0.24 8.00 2.76
N GLU A 112 0.20 9.18 3.19
CA GLU A 112 -0.50 10.46 3.01
C GLU A 112 -0.76 10.79 1.53
N ASP A 113 0.25 10.60 0.67
CA ASP A 113 0.10 10.84 -0.77
C ASP A 113 -0.87 9.85 -1.40
N LEU A 114 -0.82 8.58 -0.98
CA LEU A 114 -1.74 7.53 -1.44
C LEU A 114 -3.19 7.85 -1.09
N ILE A 115 -3.42 8.29 0.15
CA ILE A 115 -4.73 8.74 0.63
C ILE A 115 -5.24 9.90 -0.25
N SER A 116 -4.41 10.91 -0.51
CA SER A 116 -4.78 12.05 -1.36
C SER A 116 -5.16 11.68 -2.81
N VAL A 117 -4.56 10.62 -3.37
CA VAL A 117 -4.89 10.13 -4.71
C VAL A 117 -6.23 9.41 -4.71
N VAL A 118 -6.45 8.54 -3.71
CA VAL A 118 -7.72 7.82 -3.55
C VAL A 118 -8.87 8.82 -3.42
N GLU A 119 -8.67 9.93 -2.71
CA GLU A 119 -9.66 11.01 -2.59
C GLU A 119 -10.01 11.66 -3.91
N ARG A 120 -9.00 12.02 -4.71
CA ARG A 120 -9.22 12.62 -6.04
C ARG A 120 -9.98 11.66 -6.95
N LEU A 121 -9.72 10.35 -6.84
CA LEU A 121 -10.43 9.31 -7.58
C LEU A 121 -11.85 9.06 -7.05
N ALA A 122 -12.09 9.26 -5.75
CA ALA A 122 -13.40 9.14 -5.13
C ALA A 122 -14.28 10.40 -5.29
N ALA A 123 -13.68 11.57 -5.55
CA ALA A 123 -14.40 12.83 -5.81
C ALA A 123 -15.50 12.75 -6.89
N PRO A 124 -15.32 12.10 -8.06
CA PRO A 124 -16.39 11.96 -9.05
C PRO A 124 -17.56 11.10 -8.56
N LEU A 125 -17.36 10.24 -7.56
CA LEU A 125 -18.43 9.43 -6.99
C LEU A 125 -19.50 10.28 -6.27
N ALA A 126 -19.15 11.52 -5.90
CA ALA A 126 -20.10 12.52 -5.40
C ALA A 126 -21.18 12.90 -6.43
N ARG A 127 -20.93 12.67 -7.73
CA ARG A 127 -21.90 12.95 -8.80
C ARG A 127 -23.04 11.93 -8.88
N PHE A 128 -22.95 10.79 -8.18
CA PHE A 128 -23.97 9.74 -8.16
C PHE A 128 -25.04 9.91 -7.05
N GLY A 129 -25.20 11.11 -6.51
CA GLY A 129 -26.29 11.44 -5.54
C GLY A 129 -25.88 11.43 -4.07
N LEU A 130 -24.59 11.28 -3.76
CA LEU A 130 -24.05 11.50 -2.42
C LEU A 130 -23.88 13.00 -2.19
N SER A 131 -24.34 13.52 -1.05
CA SER A 131 -24.18 14.94 -0.71
C SER A 131 -22.68 15.29 -0.67
N PRO A 132 -22.17 16.10 -1.63
CA PRO A 132 -20.72 16.32 -1.77
C PRO A 132 -20.09 16.92 -0.51
N ARG A 133 -20.87 17.70 0.24
CA ARG A 133 -20.49 18.29 1.53
C ARG A 133 -20.26 17.24 2.61
N VAL A 134 -21.13 16.25 2.75
CA VAL A 134 -20.97 15.17 3.75
C VAL A 134 -19.77 14.31 3.39
N LEU A 135 -19.64 13.94 2.11
CA LEU A 135 -18.52 13.13 1.62
C LEU A 135 -17.17 13.83 1.86
N ALA A 136 -17.06 15.13 1.53
CA ALA A 136 -15.85 15.90 1.73
C ALA A 136 -15.46 16.00 3.21
N VAL A 137 -16.44 16.21 4.10
CA VAL A 137 -16.20 16.27 5.55
C VAL A 137 -15.78 14.90 6.10
N SER A 138 -16.44 13.82 5.68
CA SER A 138 -16.10 12.46 6.10
C SER A 138 -14.68 12.06 5.68
N ILE A 139 -14.30 12.35 4.43
CA ILE A 139 -12.95 12.10 3.93
C ILE A 139 -11.93 12.90 4.74
N ALA A 140 -12.11 14.20 4.89
CA ALA A 140 -11.20 15.06 5.64
C ALA A 140 -11.05 14.60 7.11
N LEU A 141 -12.14 14.12 7.71
CA LEU A 141 -12.11 13.54 9.04
C LEU A 141 -11.26 12.28 9.07
N VAL A 142 -11.47 11.33 8.16
CA VAL A 142 -10.70 10.07 8.08
C VAL A 142 -9.20 10.34 7.96
N ILE A 143 -8.76 11.25 7.07
CA ILE A 143 -7.34 11.60 6.91
C ILE A 143 -6.74 12.06 8.24
N ARG A 144 -7.46 12.93 8.96
CA ARG A 144 -7.00 13.50 10.22
C ARG A 144 -7.07 12.49 11.36
N PHE A 145 -8.06 11.60 11.35
CA PHE A 145 -8.32 10.68 12.44
C PHE A 145 -7.46 9.42 12.38
N VAL A 146 -7.14 8.91 11.19
CA VAL A 146 -6.33 7.68 11.02
C VAL A 146 -4.99 7.74 11.76
N PRO A 147 -4.17 8.82 11.65
CA PRO A 147 -2.91 8.91 12.39
C PRO A 147 -3.10 8.92 13.90
N VAL A 148 -4.11 9.65 14.39
CA VAL A 148 -4.44 9.75 15.81
C VAL A 148 -4.92 8.40 16.36
N PHE A 149 -5.78 7.73 15.61
CA PHE A 149 -6.29 6.41 15.94
C PHE A 149 -5.18 5.37 16.03
N LEU A 150 -4.26 5.34 15.06
CA LEU A 150 -3.09 4.45 15.09
C LEU A 150 -2.19 4.72 16.30
N LEU A 151 -2.03 5.99 16.70
CA LEU A 151 -1.26 6.33 17.89
C LEU A 151 -1.93 5.78 19.16
N ARG A 152 -3.25 5.95 19.31
CA ARG A 152 -4.00 5.39 20.45
C ARG A 152 -3.95 3.86 20.49
N VAL A 153 -4.10 3.18 19.34
CA VAL A 153 -3.99 1.71 19.26
C VAL A 153 -2.62 1.24 19.75
N ASN A 154 -1.54 1.93 19.36
CA ASN A 154 -0.19 1.60 19.82
C ASN A 154 -0.03 1.81 21.33
N GLN A 155 -0.54 2.91 21.88
CA GLN A 155 -0.53 3.17 23.32
C GLN A 155 -1.30 2.11 24.10
N LEU A 156 -2.46 1.68 23.59
CA LEU A 156 -3.26 0.64 24.23
C LEU A 156 -2.55 -0.72 24.17
N ALA A 157 -1.87 -1.03 23.06
CA ALA A 157 -1.04 -2.21 22.93
C ALA A 157 0.18 -2.18 23.87
N GLU A 158 0.78 -1.02 24.12
CA GLU A 158 1.82 -0.82 25.12
C GLU A 158 1.31 -1.03 26.54
N ALA A 159 0.18 -0.41 26.90
CA ALA A 159 -0.47 -0.59 28.19
C ALA A 159 -0.88 -2.06 28.44
N TRP A 160 -1.32 -2.77 27.39
CA TRP A 160 -1.62 -4.19 27.47
C TRP A 160 -0.37 -5.04 27.73
N ARG A 161 0.73 -4.76 27.01
CA ARG A 161 2.02 -5.43 27.23
C ARG A 161 2.60 -5.17 28.61
N ALA A 162 2.34 -4.00 29.19
CA ALA A 162 2.75 -3.69 30.57
C ALA A 162 1.96 -4.50 31.61
N ARG A 163 0.68 -4.78 31.34
CA ARG A 163 -0.21 -5.52 32.26
C ARG A 163 -0.20 -7.04 32.08
N SER A 164 0.19 -7.54 30.91
CA SER A 164 0.14 -8.97 30.58
C SER A 164 1.48 -9.45 30.03
N ARG A 165 1.89 -10.65 30.42
CA ARG A 165 3.13 -11.31 29.98
C ARG A 165 3.11 -11.75 28.49
N GLY A 166 2.13 -11.33 27.71
CA GLY A 166 1.89 -11.79 26.34
C GLY A 166 1.67 -10.66 25.34
N ARG A 167 1.78 -10.99 24.05
CA ARG A 167 1.48 -10.07 22.94
C ARG A 167 0.00 -9.64 22.99
N ALA A 168 -0.27 -8.50 22.36
CA ALA A 168 -1.63 -8.07 22.02
C ALA A 168 -2.38 -9.24 21.35
N ASN A 169 -3.51 -9.63 21.94
CA ASN A 169 -4.41 -10.66 21.41
C ASN A 169 -5.74 -10.01 21.00
N TRP A 170 -6.67 -10.77 20.43
CA TRP A 170 -8.00 -10.33 20.00
C TRP A 170 -8.77 -9.52 21.06
N ARG A 171 -8.45 -9.75 22.34
CA ARG A 171 -8.99 -9.02 23.51
C ARG A 171 -8.74 -7.51 23.48
N ILE A 172 -7.81 -7.00 22.67
CA ILE A 172 -7.58 -5.56 22.48
C ILE A 172 -8.63 -4.92 21.54
N VAL A 173 -9.28 -5.70 20.68
CA VAL A 173 -10.23 -5.17 19.68
C VAL A 173 -11.41 -4.48 20.36
N VAL A 174 -11.95 -5.07 21.44
CA VAL A 174 -13.07 -4.49 22.18
C VAL A 174 -12.74 -3.09 22.73
N PRO A 175 -11.67 -2.89 23.54
CA PRO A 175 -11.35 -1.56 24.04
C PRO A 175 -10.95 -0.57 22.94
N VAL A 176 -10.32 -1.02 21.84
CA VAL A 176 -10.07 -0.15 20.67
C VAL A 176 -11.39 0.33 20.06
N ALA A 177 -12.36 -0.56 19.88
CA ALA A 177 -13.67 -0.23 19.32
C ALA A 177 -14.45 0.73 20.22
N LEU A 178 -14.41 0.53 21.54
CA LEU A 178 -15.03 1.45 22.50
C LEU A 178 -14.40 2.84 22.44
N THR A 179 -13.07 2.93 22.41
CA THR A 179 -12.40 4.24 22.28
C THR A 179 -12.73 4.91 20.94
N ALA A 180 -12.88 4.13 19.87
CA ALA A 180 -13.26 4.66 18.56
C ALA A 180 -14.70 5.20 18.53
N LEU A 181 -15.63 4.53 19.22
CA LEU A 181 -17.02 4.97 19.36
C LEU A 181 -17.10 6.25 20.19
N ASP A 182 -16.40 6.31 21.33
CA ASP A 182 -16.34 7.52 22.16
C ASP A 182 -15.76 8.69 21.36
N ASP A 183 -14.66 8.47 20.64
CA ASP A 183 -14.02 9.46 19.79
C ASP A 183 -14.99 9.94 18.67
N ALA A 184 -15.80 9.05 18.09
CA ALA A 184 -16.81 9.39 17.09
C ALA A 184 -17.95 10.25 17.67
N ASP A 185 -18.44 9.92 18.86
CA ASP A 185 -19.49 10.68 19.54
C ASP A 185 -19.01 12.10 19.89
N HIS A 186 -17.81 12.24 20.45
CA HIS A 186 -17.22 13.55 20.76
C HIS A 186 -17.02 14.40 19.50
N VAL A 187 -16.58 13.80 18.39
CA VAL A 187 -16.43 14.51 17.12
C VAL A 187 -17.80 14.92 16.55
N ALA A 188 -18.82 14.06 16.66
CA ALA A 188 -20.16 14.37 16.20
C ALA A 188 -20.78 15.53 17.00
N GLU A 189 -20.62 15.53 18.33
CA GLU A 189 -21.06 16.64 19.19
C GLU A 189 -20.33 17.94 18.85
N ALA A 190 -19.01 17.90 18.65
CA ALA A 190 -18.22 19.06 18.27
C ALA A 190 -18.60 19.61 16.89
N LEU A 191 -18.93 18.74 15.93
CA LEU A 191 -19.41 19.14 14.62
C LEU A 191 -20.78 19.83 14.71
N ARG A 192 -21.73 19.26 15.46
CA ARG A 192 -23.06 19.87 15.69
C ARG A 192 -22.94 21.25 16.36
N ALA A 193 -22.08 21.38 17.37
CA ALA A 193 -21.85 22.65 18.07
C ALA A 193 -21.23 23.74 17.18
N ARG A 194 -20.47 23.36 16.14
CA ARG A 194 -19.84 24.27 15.18
C ARG A 194 -20.71 24.58 13.94
N GLY A 195 -21.98 24.15 13.93
CA GLY A 195 -22.87 24.32 12.78
C GLY A 195 -22.57 23.38 11.60
N GLY A 196 -21.89 22.27 11.88
CA GLY A 196 -21.72 21.16 10.94
C GLY A 196 -22.88 20.18 11.06
N LEU A 197 -23.47 19.86 9.91
CA LEU A 197 -24.61 18.94 9.66
C LEU A 197 -25.71 18.92 10.74
#